data_AF-A0A6U1HT32-F1
#
_entry.id   AF-A0A6U1HT32-F1
#
_cell.length_a   1.000
_cell.length_b   1.000
_cell.length_c   1.000
_cell.angle_alpha   90.00
_cell.angle_beta   90.00
_cell.angle_gamma   90.00
#
_symmetry.space_group_name_H-M   'P 1'
#
loop_
_entity.id
_entity.type
_entity.pdbx_description
1 polymer ?
#
loop_
_entity_poly.entity_id
_entity_poly.type
_entity_poly.pdbx_seq_one_letter_code
_entity_poly.pdbx_strand_id
1 'polypeptide(L)'
;MPSEQDGAAGGELLQRAADEDGVAEEVVDKIDATGNGVIWYPSGNIAVNVSIGDVASGGLPTRQAIFMSDKRKPVVLASFDHNGEGFVNYASGKPWLLVNRLKGYSVSDENGSVVEKGKWPRGDATPVMCRVTEAITVEFVDRQRITVTFSLLNVTRTFELGENLKRTDTYLDKSVGTSTVFGLRGKHDLDVGEIRRTLAETGSLYHRPGPHATSTKHSGVGMLRTLTKELPPESEAMEMINGMEDAMQRMKKVSLIKGHHAPAGGVEPFEDFGTPPMTESMQTLKKGNFARKAGLATWYNTAGSRYTAKRKKFPSLTLRKFYEVTDTAPPSGVLVVVCFHADWNPLCRKQQGQIEEVWGLLQAAAAKEAMCRDAHVHIYRLDASEAVAVQKKYDFRTVPMYFQFYNGKLVSASSSFSGKEKFLEQIRKGQEAGERGTFLPDNFTFGVRDNNSLDFINADMTLSPM
;
A
#
# COMPACT_ATOMS: atom_id res chain seq x y z
N MET A 1 46.62 -49.24 25.90
CA MET A 1 46.32 -50.65 25.58
C MET A 1 44.99 -50.95 26.24
N PRO A 2 43.86 -51.17 25.53
CA PRO A 2 43.68 -51.71 24.18
C PRO A 2 42.99 -50.70 23.22
N SER A 3 43.42 -50.60 21.96
CA SER A 3 42.93 -51.26 20.73
C SER A 3 41.90 -50.41 19.97
N GLU A 4 42.42 -49.73 18.94
CA GLU A 4 41.69 -49.15 17.82
C GLU A 4 40.87 -50.21 17.07
N GLN A 5 39.60 -49.90 16.82
CA GLN A 5 38.84 -50.32 15.63
C GLN A 5 37.50 -49.58 15.65
N ASP A 6 37.30 -48.69 14.67
CA ASP A 6 36.06 -48.50 13.89
C ASP A 6 36.00 -47.09 13.30
N GLY A 7 35.80 -47.00 11.97
CA GLY A 7 35.43 -45.75 11.32
C GLY A 7 35.97 -45.48 9.91
N ALA A 8 36.18 -46.49 9.07
CA ALA A 8 36.54 -46.30 7.66
C ALA A 8 35.48 -46.94 6.73
N ALA A 9 34.31 -46.32 6.65
CA ALA A 9 33.31 -46.61 5.62
C ALA A 9 32.30 -45.45 5.51
N GLY A 10 32.71 -44.34 4.89
CA GLY A 10 31.82 -43.19 4.70
C GLY A 10 32.35 -42.11 3.76
N GLY A 11 33.29 -42.45 2.88
CA GLY A 11 34.04 -41.47 2.08
C GLY A 11 34.19 -41.79 0.61
N GLU A 12 33.33 -42.64 0.03
CA GLU A 12 33.52 -43.11 -1.35
C GLU A 12 32.23 -43.13 -2.20
N LEU A 13 31.37 -42.14 -2.01
CA LEU A 13 30.13 -42.00 -2.80
C LEU A 13 29.83 -40.56 -3.26
N LEU A 14 30.84 -39.69 -3.31
CA LEU A 14 30.72 -38.31 -3.81
C LEU A 14 31.91 -37.89 -4.70
N GLN A 15 32.55 -38.84 -5.41
CA GLN A 15 33.68 -38.55 -6.29
C GLN A 15 33.67 -39.34 -7.61
N ARG A 16 32.48 -39.64 -8.13
CA ARG A 16 32.30 -40.24 -9.47
C ARG A 16 31.21 -39.52 -10.29
N ALA A 17 31.38 -38.22 -10.48
CA ALA A 17 30.57 -37.44 -11.43
C ALA A 17 31.35 -36.24 -12.01
N ALA A 18 32.67 -36.37 -12.19
CA ALA A 18 33.50 -35.29 -12.72
C ALA A 18 34.17 -35.60 -14.07
N ASP A 19 34.04 -36.83 -14.58
CA ASP A 19 34.61 -37.21 -15.86
C ASP A 19 33.56 -38.01 -16.63
N GLU A 20 32.82 -37.33 -17.51
CA GLU A 20 32.32 -37.81 -18.81
C GLU A 20 31.34 -36.75 -19.39
N ASP A 21 31.75 -36.15 -20.52
CA ASP A 21 30.98 -35.32 -21.44
C ASP A 21 30.43 -33.96 -20.97
N GLY A 22 31.34 -32.98 -20.85
CA GLY A 22 31.43 -31.81 -21.76
C GLY A 22 30.18 -31.04 -22.23
N VAL A 23 29.03 -31.14 -21.59
CA VAL A 23 27.89 -30.24 -21.85
C VAL A 23 28.06 -29.05 -20.93
N ALA A 24 28.51 -27.92 -21.48
CA ALA A 24 28.42 -26.65 -20.77
C ALA A 24 26.94 -26.42 -20.43
N GLU A 25 26.57 -26.66 -19.16
CA GLU A 25 25.21 -26.49 -18.68
C GLU A 25 24.76 -25.06 -18.99
N GLU A 26 23.67 -24.95 -19.75
CA GLU A 26 23.17 -23.68 -20.27
C GLU A 26 22.75 -22.76 -19.12
N VAL A 27 23.02 -21.45 -19.25
CA VAL A 27 22.46 -20.46 -18.32
C VAL A 27 20.94 -20.44 -18.48
N VAL A 28 20.23 -20.79 -17.42
CA VAL A 28 18.77 -20.83 -17.44
C VAL A 28 18.25 -19.43 -17.08
N ASP A 29 17.62 -18.75 -18.03
CA ASP A 29 16.95 -17.46 -17.84
C ASP A 29 15.43 -17.67 -17.82
N LYS A 30 14.80 -17.51 -16.65
CA LYS A 30 13.32 -17.54 -16.49
C LYS A 30 12.77 -16.20 -16.04
N ILE A 31 13.35 -15.09 -16.50
CA ILE A 31 12.73 -13.78 -16.34
C ILE A 31 11.54 -13.67 -17.29
N ASP A 32 10.36 -13.38 -16.75
CA ASP A 32 9.14 -13.20 -17.51
C ASP A 32 9.09 -11.85 -18.25
N ALA A 33 8.05 -11.64 -19.05
CA ALA A 33 7.85 -10.40 -19.81
C ALA A 33 7.63 -9.16 -18.92
N THR A 34 7.29 -9.36 -17.64
CA THR A 34 7.13 -8.27 -16.65
C THR A 34 8.46 -7.89 -15.98
N GLY A 35 9.50 -8.69 -16.21
CA GLY A 35 10.81 -8.52 -15.60
C GLY A 35 10.94 -9.19 -14.23
N ASN A 36 10.00 -10.06 -13.84
CA ASN A 36 10.02 -10.85 -12.61
C ASN A 36 10.54 -12.25 -12.91
N GLY A 37 11.31 -12.85 -12.00
CA GLY A 37 11.82 -14.20 -12.17
C GLY A 37 13.26 -14.38 -11.70
N VAL A 38 13.90 -15.42 -12.20
CA VAL A 38 15.19 -15.89 -11.72
C VAL A 38 16.09 -16.32 -12.88
N ILE A 39 17.38 -16.02 -12.77
CA ILE A 39 18.44 -16.51 -13.65
C ILE A 39 19.36 -17.42 -12.83
N TRP A 40 19.74 -18.57 -13.36
CA TRP A 40 20.67 -19.52 -12.73
C TRP A 40 22.00 -19.57 -13.47
N TYR A 41 23.08 -19.70 -12.72
CA TYR A 41 24.39 -20.11 -13.24
C TYR A 41 24.33 -21.56 -13.76
N PRO A 42 25.28 -21.97 -14.62
CA PRO A 42 25.45 -23.36 -15.03
C PRO A 42 25.53 -24.32 -13.83
N SER A 43 26.19 -23.89 -12.75
CA SER A 43 26.30 -24.66 -11.49
C SER A 43 24.99 -24.97 -10.77
N GLY A 44 23.86 -24.42 -11.22
CA GLY A 44 22.56 -24.47 -10.56
C GLY A 44 22.36 -23.43 -9.45
N ASN A 45 23.39 -22.63 -9.12
CA ASN A 45 23.25 -21.51 -8.19
C ASN A 45 22.43 -20.37 -8.82
N ILE A 46 21.72 -19.60 -8.00
CA ILE A 46 20.98 -18.45 -8.50
C ILE A 46 21.95 -17.29 -8.78
N ALA A 47 21.90 -16.73 -9.98
CA ALA A 47 22.65 -15.55 -10.38
C ALA A 47 21.89 -14.26 -10.11
N VAL A 48 20.63 -14.21 -10.53
CA VAL A 48 19.78 -13.02 -10.41
C VAL A 48 18.40 -13.45 -9.93
N ASN A 49 17.84 -12.72 -8.97
CA ASN A 49 16.44 -12.83 -8.57
C ASN A 49 15.80 -11.45 -8.63
N VAL A 50 14.78 -11.30 -9.45
CA VAL A 50 13.98 -10.07 -9.53
C VAL A 50 12.58 -10.38 -9.05
N SER A 51 12.15 -9.67 -8.02
CA SER A 51 10.80 -9.75 -7.47
C SER A 51 10.05 -8.43 -7.71
N ILE A 52 8.81 -8.55 -8.18
CA ILE A 52 7.89 -7.41 -8.34
C ILE A 52 6.71 -7.66 -7.40
N GLY A 53 6.65 -6.88 -6.32
CA GLY A 53 5.56 -6.93 -5.34
C GLY A 53 4.31 -6.26 -5.89
N ASP A 54 3.20 -7.01 -5.90
CA ASP A 54 1.89 -6.50 -6.28
C ASP A 54 1.30 -5.69 -5.12
N VAL A 55 0.82 -4.49 -5.40
CA VAL A 55 0.41 -3.57 -4.33
C VAL A 55 -1.09 -3.69 -4.08
N ALA A 56 -1.44 -4.58 -3.15
CA ALA A 56 -2.82 -4.75 -2.68
C ALA A 56 -3.45 -3.47 -2.07
N SER A 57 -2.72 -2.36 -1.96
CA SER A 57 -3.12 -1.12 -1.28
C SER A 57 -2.88 0.18 -2.08
N GLY A 58 -2.73 0.11 -3.41
CA GLY A 58 -2.70 1.31 -4.28
C GLY A 58 -1.38 2.11 -4.28
N GLY A 59 -0.28 1.48 -3.87
CA GLY A 59 1.08 2.02 -4.04
C GLY A 59 1.68 1.66 -5.41
N LEU A 60 2.93 2.10 -5.64
CA LEU A 60 3.69 1.73 -6.84
C LEU A 60 4.23 0.29 -6.71
N PRO A 61 4.25 -0.49 -7.80
CA PRO A 61 4.85 -1.84 -7.78
C PRO A 61 6.28 -1.75 -7.25
N THR A 62 6.55 -2.53 -6.20
CA THR A 62 7.86 -2.54 -5.55
C THR A 62 8.73 -3.56 -6.26
N ARG A 63 9.70 -3.10 -7.04
CA ARG A 63 10.74 -3.94 -7.63
C ARG A 63 11.90 -4.11 -6.65
N GLN A 64 12.41 -5.33 -6.53
CA GLN A 64 13.69 -5.62 -5.88
C GLN A 64 14.48 -6.58 -6.76
N ALA A 65 15.76 -6.29 -6.98
CA ALA A 65 16.65 -7.18 -7.71
C ALA A 65 17.86 -7.52 -6.84
N ILE A 66 18.18 -8.81 -6.75
CA ILE A 66 19.26 -9.37 -5.95
C ILE A 66 20.19 -10.15 -6.88
N PHE A 67 21.48 -9.89 -6.80
CA PHE A 67 22.53 -10.53 -7.58
C PHE A 67 23.44 -11.32 -6.63
N MET A 68 23.73 -12.57 -6.97
CA MET A 68 24.45 -13.50 -6.09
C MET A 68 25.68 -14.09 -6.78
N SER A 69 26.67 -14.49 -5.98
CA SER A 69 27.90 -15.12 -6.46
C SER A 69 27.69 -16.59 -6.80
N ASP A 70 28.38 -17.08 -7.83
CA ASP A 70 28.47 -18.51 -8.14
C ASP A 70 29.49 -19.22 -7.22
N LYS A 71 29.14 -19.37 -5.94
CA LYS A 71 29.96 -20.06 -4.94
C LYS A 71 29.09 -21.03 -4.16
N ARG A 72 29.70 -22.12 -3.66
CA ARG A 72 29.02 -23.11 -2.80
C ARG A 72 28.30 -22.49 -1.60
N LYS A 73 28.81 -21.36 -1.08
CA LYS A 73 28.10 -20.49 -0.14
C LYS A 73 27.76 -19.20 -0.88
N PRO A 74 26.53 -19.01 -1.36
CA PRO A 74 26.17 -17.85 -2.14
C PRO A 74 26.28 -16.58 -1.29
N VAL A 75 26.93 -15.57 -1.85
CA VAL A 75 27.06 -14.23 -1.25
C VAL A 75 26.24 -13.27 -2.10
N VAL A 76 25.50 -12.37 -1.46
CA VAL A 76 24.80 -11.28 -2.16
C VAL A 76 25.83 -10.26 -2.60
N LEU A 77 25.95 -10.12 -3.92
CA LEU A 77 26.89 -9.24 -4.59
C LEU A 77 26.29 -7.85 -4.83
N ALA A 78 25.01 -7.77 -5.13
CA ALA A 78 24.30 -6.49 -5.22
C ALA A 78 22.82 -6.67 -4.89
N SER A 79 22.20 -5.63 -4.34
CA SER A 79 20.75 -5.58 -4.12
C SER A 79 20.27 -4.14 -4.26
N PHE A 80 19.23 -3.92 -5.04
CA PHE A 80 18.58 -2.61 -5.19
C PHE A 80 17.07 -2.74 -5.10
N ASP A 81 16.44 -1.75 -4.46
CA ASP A 81 15.01 -1.60 -4.38
C ASP A 81 14.46 -0.59 -5.41
N HIS A 82 13.14 -0.46 -5.46
CA HIS A 82 12.42 0.48 -6.33
C HIS A 82 12.70 1.96 -6.08
N ASN A 83 13.31 2.32 -4.95
CA ASN A 83 13.71 3.68 -4.62
C ASN A 83 15.16 3.97 -5.05
N GLY A 84 15.82 3.02 -5.72
CA GLY A 84 17.24 3.09 -6.03
C GLY A 84 18.11 3.02 -4.77
N GLU A 85 17.60 2.50 -3.65
CA GLU A 85 18.39 2.22 -2.46
C GLU A 85 18.96 0.81 -2.55
N GLY A 86 20.20 0.64 -2.11
CA GLY A 86 20.86 -0.63 -2.29
C GLY A 86 22.33 -0.63 -1.94
N PHE A 87 22.97 -1.74 -2.30
CA PHE A 87 24.40 -1.92 -2.10
C PHE A 87 25.01 -2.81 -3.18
N VAL A 88 26.32 -2.69 -3.31
CA VAL A 88 27.20 -3.58 -4.07
C VAL A 88 28.33 -4.00 -3.15
N ASN A 89 28.65 -5.29 -3.14
CA ASN A 89 29.74 -5.88 -2.39
C ASN A 89 30.81 -6.38 -3.34
N TYR A 90 32.05 -6.39 -2.87
CA TYR A 90 33.12 -7.16 -3.48
C TYR A 90 32.80 -8.67 -3.42
N ALA A 91 33.48 -9.47 -4.25
CA ALA A 91 33.38 -10.93 -4.21
C ALA A 91 33.82 -11.55 -2.85
N SER A 92 34.49 -10.76 -2.00
CA SER A 92 34.83 -11.07 -0.61
C SER A 92 33.67 -10.90 0.37
N GLY A 93 32.57 -10.25 -0.06
CA GLY A 93 31.41 -9.91 0.77
C GLY A 93 31.52 -8.56 1.49
N LYS A 94 32.64 -7.85 1.36
CA LYS A 94 32.80 -6.49 1.91
C LYS A 94 32.07 -5.45 1.06
N PRO A 95 31.56 -4.36 1.66
CA PRO A 95 30.83 -3.33 0.92
C PRO A 95 31.77 -2.60 -0.06
N TRP A 96 31.27 -2.36 -1.27
CA TRP A 96 31.92 -1.53 -2.28
C TRP A 96 31.12 -0.24 -2.47
N LEU A 97 29.85 -0.33 -2.85
CA LEU A 97 28.96 0.81 -3.01
C LEU A 97 27.78 0.68 -2.05
N LEU A 98 27.44 1.75 -1.34
CA LEU A 98 26.21 1.85 -0.56
C LEU A 98 25.42 3.06 -1.04
N VAL A 99 24.13 2.86 -1.30
CA VAL A 99 23.21 3.85 -1.87
C VAL A 99 22.05 4.00 -0.88
N ASN A 100 21.98 5.13 -0.18
CA ASN A 100 20.99 5.39 0.86
C ASN A 100 20.29 6.74 0.66
N ARG A 101 18.96 6.74 0.52
CA ARG A 101 18.13 7.90 0.20
C ARG A 101 18.45 9.14 1.03
N LEU A 102 18.66 8.95 2.33
CA LEU A 102 18.87 10.03 3.29
C LEU A 102 20.34 10.49 3.34
N LYS A 103 21.29 9.55 3.25
CA LYS A 103 22.71 9.82 3.48
C LYS A 103 23.51 10.05 2.19
N GLY A 104 22.94 9.78 1.02
CA GLY A 104 23.63 9.82 -0.26
C GLY A 104 24.30 8.48 -0.58
N TYR A 105 25.51 8.52 -1.13
CA TYR A 105 26.27 7.31 -1.45
C TYR A 105 27.62 7.28 -0.74
N SER A 106 28.18 6.08 -0.64
CA SER A 106 29.57 5.88 -0.23
C SER A 106 30.23 4.78 -1.04
N VAL A 107 31.48 5.01 -1.44
CA VAL A 107 32.34 4.02 -2.08
C VAL A 107 33.44 3.62 -1.11
N SER A 108 33.62 2.32 -0.92
CA SER A 108 34.64 1.74 -0.05
C SER A 108 35.66 0.96 -0.87
N ASP A 109 36.86 0.81 -0.34
CA ASP A 109 37.90 -0.05 -0.89
C ASP A 109 37.66 -1.54 -0.56
N GLU A 110 38.50 -2.43 -1.09
CA GLU A 110 38.46 -3.87 -0.82
C GLU A 110 38.69 -4.23 0.66
N ASN A 111 39.23 -3.30 1.46
CA ASN A 111 39.38 -3.49 2.89
C ASN A 111 38.07 -3.20 3.64
N GLY A 112 37.12 -2.51 3.01
CA GLY A 112 35.87 -2.03 3.58
C GLY A 112 35.99 -0.62 4.16
N SER A 113 37.09 0.08 3.90
CA SER A 113 37.31 1.47 4.33
C SER A 113 36.67 2.41 3.33
N VAL A 114 35.91 3.39 3.82
CA VAL A 114 35.21 4.33 2.95
C VAL A 114 36.20 5.33 2.34
N VAL A 115 36.35 5.29 1.02
CA VAL A 115 37.23 6.18 0.24
C VAL A 115 36.49 7.44 -0.17
N GLU A 116 35.20 7.30 -0.51
CA GLU A 116 34.38 8.40 -1.02
C GLU A 116 33.01 8.41 -0.35
N LYS A 117 32.52 9.61 -0.03
CA LYS A 117 31.15 9.85 0.42
C LYS A 117 30.62 11.10 -0.26
N GLY A 118 29.40 11.03 -0.77
CA GLY A 118 28.80 12.14 -1.48
C GLY A 118 27.29 12.19 -1.33
N LYS A 119 26.73 13.36 -1.60
CA LYS A 119 25.29 13.51 -1.88
C LYS A 119 25.04 13.12 -3.35
N TRP A 120 23.79 12.82 -3.66
CA TRP A 120 23.37 12.49 -5.03
C TRP A 120 23.83 13.56 -6.02
N PRO A 121 24.64 13.21 -7.01
CA PRO A 121 24.97 14.16 -8.06
C PRO A 121 23.69 14.53 -8.80
N ARG A 122 23.51 15.82 -9.08
CA ARG A 122 22.41 16.33 -9.91
C ARG A 122 22.99 16.62 -11.29
N GLY A 123 22.75 15.74 -12.27
CA GLY A 123 23.21 15.93 -13.66
C GLY A 123 24.26 14.91 -14.09
N ASP A 124 25.11 15.28 -15.04
CA ASP A 124 26.12 14.40 -15.65
C ASP A 124 27.31 14.19 -14.71
N ALA A 125 27.16 13.20 -13.83
CA ALA A 125 28.23 12.70 -12.99
C ALA A 125 29.08 11.67 -13.74
N THR A 126 30.35 11.55 -13.37
CA THR A 126 31.17 10.41 -13.80
C THR A 126 30.59 9.13 -13.20
N PRO A 127 30.23 8.11 -14.00
CA PRO A 127 29.67 6.87 -13.48
C PRO A 127 30.67 6.11 -12.60
N VAL A 128 30.21 5.63 -11.46
CA VAL A 128 30.94 4.66 -10.64
C VAL A 128 30.71 3.28 -11.21
N MET A 129 31.75 2.70 -11.82
CA MET A 129 31.73 1.38 -12.42
C MET A 129 32.22 0.33 -11.42
N CYS A 130 31.31 -0.53 -10.96
CA CYS A 130 31.64 -1.66 -10.09
C CYS A 130 31.59 -2.97 -10.89
N ARG A 131 32.75 -3.45 -11.35
CA ARG A 131 32.86 -4.79 -11.95
C ARG A 131 32.95 -5.83 -10.85
N VAL A 132 31.80 -6.33 -10.41
CA VAL A 132 31.69 -7.17 -9.21
C VAL A 132 32.22 -8.58 -9.45
N THR A 133 31.94 -9.13 -10.63
CA THR A 133 32.47 -10.40 -11.13
C THR A 133 32.69 -10.30 -12.64
N GLU A 134 33.14 -11.37 -13.29
CA GLU A 134 33.18 -11.43 -14.75
C GLU A 134 31.77 -11.34 -15.36
N ALA A 135 30.75 -11.84 -14.66
CA ALA A 135 29.39 -11.87 -15.14
C ALA A 135 28.56 -10.64 -14.76
N ILE A 136 28.88 -9.93 -13.67
CA ILE A 136 28.05 -8.86 -13.11
C ILE A 136 28.82 -7.54 -13.08
N THR A 137 28.28 -6.54 -13.76
CA THR A 137 28.77 -5.15 -13.72
C THR A 137 27.65 -4.22 -13.27
N VAL A 138 27.96 -3.31 -12.34
CA VAL A 138 27.05 -2.27 -11.88
C VAL A 138 27.57 -0.91 -12.31
N GLU A 139 26.73 -0.13 -12.96
CA GLU A 139 26.96 1.27 -13.31
C GLU A 139 26.05 2.13 -12.44
N PHE A 140 26.66 3.01 -11.64
CA PHE A 140 25.96 3.96 -10.80
C PHE A 140 26.32 5.39 -11.22
N VAL A 141 25.34 6.14 -11.74
CA VAL A 141 25.53 7.57 -12.07
C VAL A 141 24.88 8.43 -11.00
N ASP A 142 23.62 8.14 -10.71
CA ASP A 142 22.82 8.77 -9.67
C ASP A 142 21.74 7.79 -9.17
N ARG A 143 20.87 8.23 -8.26
CA ARG A 143 19.82 7.38 -7.70
C ARG A 143 18.81 6.89 -8.74
N GLN A 144 18.62 7.61 -9.85
CA GLN A 144 17.66 7.30 -10.91
C GLN A 144 18.30 6.48 -12.05
N ARG A 145 19.63 6.56 -12.19
CA ARG A 145 20.42 5.87 -13.20
C ARG A 145 21.35 4.86 -12.52
N ILE A 146 20.75 3.75 -12.12
CA ILE A 146 21.44 2.55 -11.62
C ILE A 146 21.17 1.42 -12.61
N THR A 147 22.23 0.94 -13.24
CA THR A 147 22.15 -0.12 -14.24
C THR A 147 22.99 -1.30 -13.79
N VAL A 148 22.41 -2.49 -13.77
CA VAL A 148 23.14 -3.73 -13.50
C VAL A 148 23.08 -4.62 -14.72
N THR A 149 24.23 -5.01 -15.24
CA THR A 149 24.34 -5.90 -16.39
C THR A 149 24.84 -7.27 -15.92
N PHE A 150 24.06 -8.30 -16.21
CA PHE A 150 24.46 -9.69 -16.10
C PHE A 150 24.79 -10.22 -17.50
N SER A 151 26.01 -10.70 -17.72
CA SER A 151 26.46 -11.25 -19.00
C SER A 151 27.29 -12.52 -18.77
N LEU A 152 26.75 -13.67 -19.15
CA LEU A 152 27.43 -14.96 -19.03
C LEU A 152 27.01 -15.87 -20.19
N LEU A 153 28.00 -16.47 -20.87
CA LEU A 153 27.79 -17.28 -22.07
C LEU A 153 26.97 -16.53 -23.15
N ASN A 154 25.80 -17.05 -23.49
CA ASN A 154 24.87 -16.51 -24.48
C ASN A 154 23.76 -15.62 -23.87
N VAL A 155 23.76 -15.42 -22.56
CA VAL A 155 22.73 -14.64 -21.85
C VAL A 155 23.30 -13.30 -21.44
N THR A 156 22.70 -12.21 -21.93
CA THR A 156 22.98 -10.85 -21.48
C THR A 156 21.68 -10.15 -21.12
N ARG A 157 21.59 -9.66 -19.87
CA ARG A 157 20.44 -8.93 -19.33
C ARG A 157 20.88 -7.67 -18.63
N THR A 158 20.18 -6.59 -18.92
CA THR A 158 20.41 -5.28 -18.32
C THR A 158 19.21 -4.90 -17.47
N PHE A 159 19.44 -4.53 -16.22
CA PHE A 159 18.42 -4.17 -15.25
C PHE A 159 18.56 -2.70 -14.88
N GLU A 160 17.55 -1.91 -15.21
CA GLU A 160 17.40 -0.53 -14.74
C GLU A 160 16.74 -0.54 -13.35
N LEU A 161 17.54 -0.25 -12.32
CA LEU A 161 17.18 -0.36 -10.90
C LEU A 161 17.20 0.99 -10.18
N GLY A 162 17.20 2.08 -10.93
CA GLY A 162 17.11 3.42 -10.35
C GLY A 162 15.70 3.74 -9.85
N GLU A 163 15.62 4.77 -9.02
CA GLU A 163 14.37 5.34 -8.54
C GLU A 163 13.47 5.75 -9.71
N ASN A 164 12.29 5.12 -9.78
CA ASN A 164 11.28 5.52 -10.75
C ASN A 164 10.42 6.65 -10.15
N LEU A 165 10.71 7.89 -10.53
CA LEU A 165 9.88 9.03 -10.14
C LEU A 165 8.49 8.93 -10.79
N LYS A 166 7.43 9.11 -10.00
CA LYS A 166 6.05 9.23 -10.50
C LYS A 166 5.89 10.34 -11.55
N ARG A 167 6.77 11.34 -11.51
CA ARG A 167 6.82 12.48 -12.42
C ARG A 167 8.27 12.88 -12.63
N THR A 168 8.75 12.73 -13.86
CA THR A 168 10.00 13.34 -14.31
C THR A 168 9.75 14.73 -14.91
N ASP A 169 8.48 15.09 -15.16
CA ASP A 169 8.07 16.37 -15.70
C ASP A 169 7.86 17.40 -14.57
N THR A 170 8.58 18.52 -14.64
CA THR A 170 8.20 19.67 -13.82
C THR A 170 6.94 20.29 -14.40
N TYR A 171 6.09 20.90 -13.55
CA TYR A 171 4.90 21.62 -14.04
C TYR A 171 5.27 22.74 -15.03
N LEU A 172 6.51 23.21 -14.99
CA LEU A 172 7.05 24.27 -15.84
C LEU A 172 7.53 23.76 -17.21
N ASP A 173 7.82 22.47 -17.36
CA ASP A 173 8.25 21.90 -18.65
C ASP A 173 7.15 21.98 -19.72
N LYS A 174 5.89 22.08 -19.27
CA LYS A 174 4.71 22.26 -20.14
C LYS A 174 4.35 23.73 -20.36
N SER A 175 5.11 24.65 -19.77
CA SER A 175 4.90 26.10 -19.93
C SER A 175 5.69 26.62 -21.11
N VAL A 176 5.00 27.24 -22.06
CA VAL A 176 5.59 27.90 -23.25
C VAL A 176 6.09 29.31 -22.89
N GLY A 177 5.58 29.87 -21.79
CA GLY A 177 5.96 31.16 -21.26
C GLY A 177 5.00 31.62 -20.17
N THR A 178 5.25 32.80 -19.61
CA THR A 178 4.31 33.49 -18.72
C THR A 178 3.56 34.56 -19.47
N SER A 179 2.23 34.51 -19.43
CA SER A 179 1.34 35.48 -20.05
C SER A 179 1.68 36.89 -19.57
N THR A 180 1.92 37.81 -20.51
CA THR A 180 2.21 39.23 -20.26
C THR A 180 0.99 40.13 -20.51
N VAL A 181 -0.14 39.55 -20.92
CA VAL A 181 -1.38 40.28 -21.22
C VAL A 181 -2.02 40.82 -19.94
N PHE A 182 -2.48 42.08 -20.00
CA PHE A 182 -3.08 42.80 -18.88
C PHE A 182 -4.15 41.97 -18.15
N GLY A 183 -3.98 41.80 -16.84
CA GLY A 183 -4.88 41.03 -15.96
C GLY A 183 -4.50 39.57 -15.68
N LEU A 184 -3.52 39.01 -16.41
CA LEU A 184 -3.07 37.62 -16.24
C LEU A 184 -1.54 37.49 -16.08
N ARG A 185 -0.87 38.61 -15.74
CA ARG A 185 0.58 38.67 -15.57
C ARG A 185 1.05 37.62 -14.56
N GLY A 186 1.93 36.72 -15.01
CA GLY A 186 2.50 35.65 -14.18
C GLY A 186 1.78 34.30 -14.27
N LYS A 187 0.71 34.16 -15.07
CA LYS A 187 0.16 32.84 -15.40
C LYS A 187 0.99 32.16 -16.48
N HIS A 188 1.28 30.89 -16.29
CA HIS A 188 1.97 30.07 -17.28
C HIS A 188 1.02 29.67 -18.41
N ASP A 189 1.38 30.03 -19.64
CA ASP A 189 0.71 29.55 -20.84
C ASP A 189 1.21 28.13 -21.12
N LEU A 190 0.28 27.18 -21.27
CA LEU A 190 0.58 25.77 -21.48
C LEU A 190 0.55 25.42 -22.95
N ASP A 191 1.44 24.52 -23.41
CA ASP A 191 1.35 23.97 -24.77
C ASP A 191 0.23 22.93 -24.84
N VAL A 192 -0.99 23.41 -25.06
CA VAL A 192 -2.17 22.54 -25.15
C VAL A 192 -2.06 21.57 -26.34
N GLY A 193 -1.31 21.93 -27.38
CA GLY A 193 -1.09 21.08 -28.55
C GLY A 193 -0.22 19.87 -28.24
N GLU A 194 0.92 20.10 -27.61
CA GLU A 194 1.86 19.03 -27.20
C GLU A 194 1.28 18.14 -26.09
N ILE A 195 0.54 18.74 -25.14
CA ILE A 195 -0.24 18.03 -24.12
C ILE A 195 -1.22 17.04 -24.76
N ARG A 196 -1.99 17.49 -25.76
CA ARG A 196 -2.98 16.64 -26.44
C ARG A 196 -2.32 15.55 -27.29
N ARG A 197 -1.20 15.86 -27.95
CA ARG A 197 -0.42 14.88 -28.72
C ARG A 197 0.12 13.79 -27.81
N THR A 198 0.76 14.18 -26.70
CA THR A 198 1.28 13.25 -25.69
C THR A 198 0.16 12.37 -25.13
N LEU A 199 -1.00 12.94 -24.82
CA LEU A 199 -2.14 12.18 -24.31
C LEU A 199 -2.68 11.17 -25.34
N ALA A 200 -2.67 11.52 -26.62
CA ALA A 200 -3.10 10.64 -27.70
C ALA A 200 -2.11 9.49 -27.92
N GLU A 201 -0.80 9.75 -27.79
CA GLU A 201 0.27 8.77 -27.99
C GLU A 201 0.41 7.81 -26.80
N THR A 202 0.38 8.34 -25.58
CA THR A 202 0.71 7.57 -24.35
C THR A 202 -0.52 7.17 -23.54
N GLY A 203 -1.70 7.73 -23.84
CA GLY A 203 -2.93 7.52 -23.07
C GLY A 203 -2.92 8.18 -21.68
N SER A 204 -1.81 8.82 -21.27
CA SER A 204 -1.68 9.50 -19.97
C SER A 204 -0.81 10.74 -20.09
N LEU A 205 -1.26 11.87 -19.54
CA LEU A 205 -0.46 13.09 -19.51
C LEU A 205 0.78 13.02 -18.60
N TYR A 206 0.84 11.99 -17.75
CA TYR A 206 1.69 11.91 -16.58
C TYR A 206 2.62 10.69 -16.57
N HIS A 207 2.52 9.78 -17.54
CA HIS A 207 3.34 8.57 -17.56
C HIS A 207 3.91 8.34 -18.97
N ARG A 208 5.22 8.47 -19.12
CA ARG A 208 5.90 7.79 -20.21
C ARG A 208 6.08 6.33 -19.78
N PRO A 209 5.54 5.34 -20.50
CA PRO A 209 5.81 3.94 -20.18
C PRO A 209 7.32 3.70 -20.24
N GLY A 210 7.92 3.30 -19.11
CA GLY A 210 9.31 2.86 -19.08
C GLY A 210 9.52 1.60 -19.94
N PRO A 211 10.77 1.15 -20.16
CA PRO A 211 11.10 0.04 -21.05
C PRO A 211 10.43 -1.30 -20.69
N HIS A 212 9.86 -1.41 -19.48
CA HIS A 212 9.11 -2.57 -18.99
C HIS A 212 7.69 -2.24 -18.53
N ALA A 213 7.15 -1.08 -18.91
CA ALA A 213 5.75 -0.78 -18.66
C ALA A 213 4.91 -1.72 -19.53
N THR A 214 4.40 -2.79 -18.93
CA THR A 214 3.40 -3.64 -19.56
C THR A 214 2.14 -2.80 -19.76
N SER A 215 1.97 -2.30 -20.99
CA SER A 215 0.65 -1.91 -21.47
C SER A 215 -0.17 -3.19 -21.53
N THR A 216 -0.92 -3.48 -20.47
CA THR A 216 -2.04 -4.40 -20.60
C THR A 216 -2.96 -3.74 -21.63
N LYS A 217 -2.99 -4.29 -22.85
CA LYS A 217 -3.72 -3.69 -23.98
C LYS A 217 -5.14 -3.29 -23.54
N HIS A 218 -5.77 -4.08 -22.66
CA HIS A 218 -7.01 -3.74 -21.98
C HIS A 218 -7.10 -4.36 -20.56
N SER A 219 -6.96 -3.55 -19.50
CA SER A 219 -7.28 -3.99 -18.13
C SER A 219 -8.78 -3.78 -17.83
N GLY A 220 -9.51 -4.87 -17.60
CA GLY A 220 -10.87 -4.83 -17.04
C GLY A 220 -11.88 -5.73 -17.75
N VAL A 221 -13.04 -5.90 -17.09
CA VAL A 221 -14.23 -6.71 -17.45
C VAL A 221 -14.78 -6.44 -18.88
N GLY A 222 -14.21 -5.46 -19.59
CA GLY A 222 -14.47 -5.23 -21.00
C GLY A 222 -14.11 -6.42 -21.89
N MET A 223 -13.09 -7.22 -21.56
CA MET A 223 -12.65 -8.32 -22.45
C MET A 223 -13.73 -9.40 -22.64
N LEU A 224 -14.44 -9.81 -21.60
CA LEU A 224 -15.56 -10.74 -21.71
C LEU A 224 -16.69 -10.18 -22.59
N ARG A 225 -16.89 -8.86 -22.55
CA ARG A 225 -17.93 -8.15 -23.29
C ARG A 225 -17.55 -7.89 -24.75
N THR A 226 -16.26 -7.81 -25.05
CA THR A 226 -15.73 -7.68 -26.42
C THR A 226 -15.67 -9.05 -27.08
N LEU A 227 -15.21 -10.08 -26.35
CA LEU A 227 -15.20 -11.47 -26.82
C LEU A 227 -16.63 -11.97 -27.10
N THR A 228 -17.63 -11.60 -26.29
CA THR A 228 -19.05 -11.91 -26.57
C THR A 228 -19.62 -11.17 -27.78
N LYS A 229 -19.07 -10.03 -28.17
CA LYS A 229 -19.50 -9.31 -29.38
C LYS A 229 -18.90 -9.89 -30.65
N GLU A 230 -17.75 -10.54 -30.53
CA GLU A 230 -17.07 -11.20 -31.65
C GLU A 230 -17.50 -12.67 -31.81
N LEU A 231 -18.16 -13.24 -30.81
CA LEU A 231 -18.75 -14.56 -30.91
C LEU A 231 -19.95 -14.55 -31.89
N PRO A 232 -20.01 -15.51 -32.84
CA PRO A 232 -21.19 -15.68 -33.68
C PRO A 232 -22.43 -15.89 -32.80
N PRO A 233 -23.58 -15.31 -33.16
CA PRO A 233 -24.82 -15.43 -32.37
C PRO A 233 -25.29 -16.87 -32.20
N GLU A 234 -24.83 -17.79 -33.06
CA GLU A 234 -25.15 -19.22 -33.00
C GLU A 234 -24.11 -20.07 -32.24
N SER A 235 -23.13 -19.42 -31.58
CA SER A 235 -22.13 -20.17 -30.80
C SER A 235 -22.71 -20.69 -29.49
N GLU A 236 -22.36 -21.93 -29.14
CA GLU A 236 -22.76 -22.61 -27.89
C GLU A 236 -22.35 -21.80 -26.64
N ALA A 237 -21.24 -21.06 -26.73
CA ALA A 237 -20.79 -20.13 -25.70
C ALA A 237 -21.78 -18.97 -25.46
N MET A 238 -22.45 -18.47 -26.50
CA MET A 238 -23.42 -17.39 -26.39
C MET A 238 -24.74 -17.86 -25.75
N GLU A 239 -25.13 -19.11 -26.02
CA GLU A 239 -26.28 -19.74 -25.38
C GLU A 239 -26.05 -19.93 -23.86
N MET A 240 -24.84 -20.36 -23.48
CA MET A 240 -24.46 -20.50 -22.07
C MET A 240 -24.46 -19.16 -21.32
N ILE A 241 -24.00 -18.09 -21.98
CA ILE A 241 -23.96 -16.73 -21.41
C ILE A 241 -25.38 -16.17 -21.23
N ASN A 242 -26.26 -16.37 -22.21
CA ASN A 242 -27.67 -16.00 -22.10
C ASN A 242 -28.37 -16.77 -20.96
N GLY A 243 -28.05 -18.06 -20.80
CA GLY A 243 -28.56 -18.87 -19.69
C GLY A 243 -28.13 -18.36 -18.31
N MET A 244 -26.88 -17.88 -18.17
CA MET A 244 -26.40 -17.25 -16.93
C MET A 244 -27.10 -15.92 -16.64
N GLU A 245 -27.34 -15.09 -17.66
CA GLU A 245 -28.05 -13.81 -17.49
C GLU A 245 -29.51 -14.02 -17.02
N ASP A 246 -30.20 -15.01 -17.60
CA ASP A 246 -31.55 -15.39 -17.17
C ASP A 246 -31.60 -15.90 -15.73
N ALA A 247 -30.63 -16.73 -15.33
CA ALA A 247 -30.51 -17.20 -13.96
C ALA A 247 -30.29 -16.04 -12.97
N MET A 248 -29.45 -15.06 -13.35
CA MET A 248 -29.22 -13.85 -12.55
C MET A 248 -30.47 -12.97 -12.44
N GLN A 249 -31.26 -12.84 -13.51
CA GLN A 249 -32.53 -12.09 -13.46
C GLN A 249 -33.57 -12.78 -12.56
N ARG A 250 -33.63 -14.12 -12.57
CA ARG A 250 -34.51 -14.87 -11.66
C ARG A 250 -34.12 -14.66 -10.21
N MET A 251 -32.82 -14.70 -9.87
CA MET A 251 -32.35 -14.41 -8.51
C MET A 251 -32.70 -12.99 -8.04
N LYS A 252 -32.61 -11.98 -8.92
CA LYS A 252 -33.02 -10.60 -8.59
C LYS A 252 -34.53 -10.48 -8.30
N LYS A 253 -35.38 -11.22 -9.02
CA LYS A 253 -36.83 -11.23 -8.76
C LYS A 253 -37.17 -11.87 -7.42
N VAL A 254 -36.43 -12.90 -7.00
CA VAL A 254 -36.61 -13.53 -5.68
C VAL A 254 -36.22 -12.59 -4.54
N SER A 255 -35.25 -11.68 -4.73
CA SER A 255 -34.87 -10.70 -3.70
C SER A 255 -35.89 -9.58 -3.45
N LEU A 256 -36.86 -9.36 -4.36
CA LEU A 256 -37.82 -8.25 -4.30
C LEU A 256 -39.15 -8.59 -3.59
N ILE A 257 -39.39 -9.85 -3.20
CA ILE A 257 -40.70 -10.31 -2.70
C ILE A 257 -40.86 -10.27 -1.16
N LYS A 258 -39.86 -9.83 -0.37
CA LYS A 258 -40.03 -9.73 1.10
C LYS A 258 -39.98 -8.30 1.62
N GLY A 259 -41.14 -7.81 2.07
CA GLY A 259 -41.25 -6.61 2.89
C GLY A 259 -42.67 -6.06 3.04
N HIS A 260 -43.60 -6.81 3.65
CA HIS A 260 -44.78 -6.20 4.29
C HIS A 260 -44.34 -5.63 5.66
N HIS A 261 -44.54 -4.33 5.85
CA HIS A 261 -44.21 -3.60 7.08
C HIS A 261 -45.29 -3.79 8.15
N ALA A 262 -44.85 -4.07 9.38
CA ALA A 262 -45.59 -3.75 10.60
C ALA A 262 -45.04 -2.43 11.19
N PRO A 263 -45.86 -1.58 11.82
CA PRO A 263 -45.41 -0.29 12.34
C PRO A 263 -44.99 -0.39 13.82
N ALA A 264 -43.78 0.04 14.16
CA ALA A 264 -43.42 0.43 15.53
C ALA A 264 -42.15 1.29 15.58
N GLY A 265 -42.21 2.37 16.37
CA GLY A 265 -41.07 3.01 17.02
C GLY A 265 -40.36 4.08 16.19
N GLY A 266 -40.54 5.35 16.59
CA GLY A 266 -39.84 6.50 16.04
C GLY A 266 -38.31 6.37 16.14
N VAL A 267 -37.69 5.97 15.05
CA VAL A 267 -36.27 6.17 14.77
C VAL A 267 -36.20 7.33 13.79
N GLU A 268 -35.37 8.33 14.08
CA GLU A 268 -35.14 9.45 13.14
C GLU A 268 -34.80 8.90 11.75
N PRO A 269 -35.42 9.43 10.68
CA PRO A 269 -35.15 8.97 9.33
C PRO A 269 -33.67 9.17 8.99
N PHE A 270 -33.08 8.18 8.31
CA PHE A 270 -31.75 8.27 7.74
C PHE A 270 -31.59 9.58 6.97
N GLU A 271 -30.62 10.43 7.35
CA GLU A 271 -30.19 11.52 6.49
C GLU A 271 -29.51 10.91 5.25
N ASP A 272 -30.26 10.84 4.16
CA ASP A 272 -29.73 10.64 2.83
C ASP A 272 -29.02 11.94 2.43
N PHE A 273 -27.69 11.97 2.62
CA PHE A 273 -26.86 13.12 2.23
C PHE A 273 -26.84 13.37 0.72
N GLY A 274 -27.57 12.57 -0.07
CA GLY A 274 -27.71 12.75 -1.49
C GLY A 274 -26.38 12.58 -2.23
N THR A 275 -26.47 12.48 -3.54
CA THR A 275 -25.30 12.74 -4.37
C THR A 275 -25.18 14.27 -4.48
N PRO A 276 -24.00 14.89 -4.31
CA PRO A 276 -23.86 16.34 -4.49
C PRO A 276 -24.47 16.76 -5.84
N PRO A 277 -25.15 17.94 -5.91
CA PRO A 277 -25.82 18.37 -7.11
C PRO A 277 -24.83 18.36 -8.26
N MET A 278 -25.21 17.72 -9.37
CA MET A 278 -24.39 17.70 -10.58
C MET A 278 -24.04 19.14 -10.95
N THR A 279 -22.75 19.39 -11.17
CA THR A 279 -22.27 20.68 -11.68
C THR A 279 -22.94 20.99 -13.01
N GLU A 280 -23.06 22.27 -13.35
CA GLU A 280 -23.73 22.71 -14.57
C GLU A 280 -23.17 21.99 -15.81
N SER A 281 -21.85 21.76 -15.86
CA SER A 281 -21.14 20.99 -16.88
C SER A 281 -21.59 19.52 -16.97
N MET A 282 -21.82 18.86 -15.83
CA MET A 282 -22.35 17.49 -15.78
C MET A 282 -23.81 17.44 -16.20
N GLN A 283 -24.59 18.48 -15.92
CA GLN A 283 -25.96 18.61 -16.40
C GLN A 283 -26.00 18.84 -17.92
N THR A 284 -25.08 19.63 -18.47
CA THR A 284 -24.96 19.83 -19.93
C THR A 284 -24.56 18.53 -20.64
N LEU A 285 -23.65 17.74 -20.06
CA LEU A 285 -23.26 16.42 -20.58
C LEU A 285 -24.42 15.41 -20.52
N LYS A 286 -25.28 15.50 -19.51
CA LYS A 286 -26.48 14.65 -19.37
C LYS A 286 -27.59 15.05 -20.36
N LYS A 287 -27.70 16.34 -20.69
CA LYS A 287 -28.70 16.88 -21.65
C LYS A 287 -28.25 16.80 -23.11
N GLY A 288 -26.96 16.67 -23.38
CA GLY A 288 -26.43 16.56 -24.74
C GLY A 288 -26.86 15.26 -25.42
N ASN A 289 -27.36 15.36 -26.66
CA ASN A 289 -27.70 14.24 -27.55
C ASN A 289 -26.56 13.21 -27.77
N PHE A 290 -25.34 13.52 -27.28
CA PHE A 290 -24.18 12.64 -27.30
C PHE A 290 -24.38 11.36 -26.47
N ALA A 291 -25.03 11.43 -25.30
CA ALA A 291 -25.25 10.25 -24.43
C ALA A 291 -26.22 9.22 -25.04
N ARG A 292 -27.16 9.67 -25.89
CA ARG A 292 -28.09 8.80 -26.63
C ARG A 292 -27.44 8.10 -27.83
N LYS A 293 -26.55 8.79 -28.56
CA LYS A 293 -25.86 8.22 -29.74
C LYS A 293 -24.75 7.23 -29.38
N ALA A 294 -24.15 7.34 -28.19
CA ALA A 294 -23.04 6.48 -27.76
C ALA A 294 -23.44 5.26 -26.92
N GLY A 295 -24.74 4.97 -26.74
CA GLY A 295 -25.20 3.87 -25.86
C GLY A 295 -24.87 4.05 -24.37
N LEU A 296 -24.41 5.24 -23.97
CA LEU A 296 -23.98 5.57 -22.60
C LEU A 296 -25.15 5.86 -21.65
N ALA A 297 -26.35 6.10 -22.17
CA ALA A 297 -27.56 6.29 -21.37
C ALA A 297 -27.90 5.06 -20.52
N THR A 298 -27.63 3.85 -21.02
CA THR A 298 -27.81 2.60 -20.28
C THR A 298 -26.73 2.45 -19.20
N TRP A 299 -25.49 2.90 -19.46
CA TRP A 299 -24.38 2.79 -18.51
C TRP A 299 -24.59 3.62 -17.23
N TYR A 300 -25.16 4.81 -17.35
CA TYR A 300 -25.50 5.64 -16.18
C TYR A 300 -26.63 5.07 -15.32
N ASN A 301 -27.55 4.30 -15.91
CA ASN A 301 -28.67 3.67 -15.19
C ASN A 301 -28.33 2.25 -14.67
N THR A 302 -27.39 1.53 -15.30
CA THR A 302 -27.00 0.16 -14.93
C THR A 302 -25.75 0.09 -14.04
N ALA A 303 -24.95 1.16 -13.91
CA ALA A 303 -23.96 1.32 -12.83
C ALA A 303 -24.61 1.57 -11.44
N GLY A 304 -25.86 1.10 -11.28
CA GLY A 304 -26.64 1.08 -10.05
C GLY A 304 -26.05 0.10 -9.06
N SER A 305 -24.96 0.52 -8.43
CA SER A 305 -24.46 0.13 -7.12
C SER A 305 -23.01 0.59 -7.05
N ARG A 306 -22.77 1.91 -7.16
CA ARG A 306 -21.60 2.45 -6.45
C ARG A 306 -21.73 1.92 -5.03
N TYR A 307 -20.76 1.16 -4.55
CA TYR A 307 -20.74 0.66 -3.19
C TYR A 307 -20.70 1.89 -2.27
N THR A 308 -21.87 2.44 -1.97
CA THR A 308 -22.04 3.47 -0.96
C THR A 308 -21.84 2.73 0.35
N ALA A 309 -20.57 2.66 0.77
CA ALA A 309 -20.24 2.28 2.13
C ALA A 309 -21.05 3.23 3.01
N LYS A 310 -22.06 2.69 3.70
CA LYS A 310 -22.91 3.43 4.63
C LYS A 310 -22.05 3.78 5.84
N ARG A 311 -21.25 4.84 5.71
CA ARG A 311 -20.44 5.37 6.81
C ARG A 311 -21.35 6.19 7.70
N LYS A 312 -21.42 5.82 8.97
CA LYS A 312 -22.05 6.65 10.00
C LYS A 312 -20.94 7.42 10.68
N LYS A 313 -20.99 8.75 10.67
CA LYS A 313 -20.06 9.58 11.42
C LYS A 313 -20.19 9.21 12.90
N PHE A 314 -19.10 8.78 13.56
CA PHE A 314 -19.16 8.48 14.98
C PHE A 314 -19.14 9.78 15.79
N PRO A 315 -19.90 9.87 16.89
CA PRO A 315 -20.15 11.12 17.61
C PRO A 315 -18.86 11.72 18.18
N SER A 316 -18.77 13.05 18.17
CA SER A 316 -17.73 13.78 18.91
C SER A 316 -18.13 13.95 20.37
N LEU A 317 -17.13 13.91 21.24
CA LEU A 317 -17.25 14.02 22.68
C LEU A 317 -16.47 15.25 23.13
N THR A 318 -17.08 16.08 23.96
CA THR A 318 -16.37 17.18 24.63
C THR A 318 -15.68 16.66 25.87
N LEU A 319 -14.63 17.35 26.35
CA LEU A 319 -13.91 16.94 27.55
C LEU A 319 -14.82 16.81 28.79
N ARG A 320 -15.82 17.70 28.94
CA ARG A 320 -16.81 17.59 30.01
C ARG A 320 -17.61 16.29 29.93
N LYS A 321 -18.15 15.98 28.74
CA LYS A 321 -18.91 14.75 28.52
C LYS A 321 -18.03 13.51 28.69
N PHE A 322 -16.75 13.59 28.36
CA PHE A 322 -15.80 12.51 28.63
C PHE A 322 -15.78 12.13 30.11
N TYR A 323 -15.65 13.10 31.03
CA TYR A 323 -15.69 12.81 32.47
C TYR A 323 -17.07 12.34 32.93
N GLU A 324 -18.15 12.84 32.33
CA GLU A 324 -19.50 12.35 32.64
C GLU A 324 -19.67 10.86 32.30
N VAL A 325 -19.19 10.42 31.12
CA VAL A 325 -19.32 9.02 30.68
C VAL A 325 -18.28 8.06 31.25
N THR A 326 -17.17 8.57 31.79
CA THR A 326 -16.09 7.75 32.35
C THR A 326 -16.04 7.77 33.88
N ASP A 327 -16.19 8.92 34.52
CA ASP A 327 -15.96 9.07 35.96
C ASP A 327 -17.28 9.29 36.74
N THR A 328 -18.13 10.24 36.33
CA THR A 328 -19.26 10.71 37.16
C THR A 328 -20.50 9.82 37.10
N ALA A 329 -20.90 9.40 35.91
CA ALA A 329 -22.13 8.62 35.69
C ALA A 329 -21.94 7.63 34.54
N PRO A 330 -21.00 6.67 34.69
CA PRO A 330 -20.72 5.74 33.62
C PRO A 330 -21.95 4.86 33.33
N PRO A 331 -22.29 4.63 32.05
CA PRO A 331 -23.39 3.75 31.70
C PRO A 331 -23.06 2.31 32.13
N SER A 332 -23.97 1.69 32.89
CA SER A 332 -23.79 0.32 33.35
C SER A 332 -23.99 -0.68 32.21
N GLY A 333 -23.10 -1.67 32.12
CA GLY A 333 -23.17 -2.74 31.12
C GLY A 333 -22.75 -2.30 29.71
N VAL A 334 -22.23 -1.08 29.55
CA VAL A 334 -21.89 -0.50 28.24
C VAL A 334 -20.38 -0.30 28.13
N LEU A 335 -19.81 -0.75 27.01
CA LEU A 335 -18.43 -0.48 26.63
C LEU A 335 -18.35 0.88 25.91
N VAL A 336 -17.63 1.82 26.50
CA VAL A 336 -17.36 3.15 25.94
C VAL A 336 -15.96 3.17 25.35
N VAL A 337 -15.87 3.29 24.03
CA VAL A 337 -14.62 3.39 23.28
C VAL A 337 -14.36 4.85 22.94
N VAL A 338 -13.24 5.41 23.41
CA VAL A 338 -12.84 6.79 23.15
C VAL A 338 -11.62 6.80 22.23
N CYS A 339 -11.80 7.34 21.03
CA CYS A 339 -10.75 7.51 20.03
C CYS A 339 -10.19 8.94 20.14
N PHE A 340 -8.99 9.08 20.71
CA PHE A 340 -8.26 10.34 20.78
C PHE A 340 -7.61 10.61 19.43
N HIS A 341 -8.21 11.50 18.65
CA HIS A 341 -7.76 11.85 17.30
C HIS A 341 -7.33 13.31 17.25
N ALA A 342 -6.40 13.62 16.35
CA ALA A 342 -6.01 14.98 16.03
C ALA A 342 -6.22 15.22 14.52
N ASP A 343 -6.93 16.29 14.15
CA ASP A 343 -7.24 16.57 12.73
C ASP A 343 -5.99 16.86 11.89
N TRP A 344 -4.95 17.41 12.50
CA TRP A 344 -3.67 17.66 11.85
C TRP A 344 -2.92 16.36 11.53
N ASN A 345 -3.21 15.25 12.21
CA ASN A 345 -2.51 13.98 12.02
C ASN A 345 -3.09 13.19 10.82
N PRO A 346 -2.31 12.91 9.76
CA PRO A 346 -2.77 12.17 8.58
C PRO A 346 -3.23 10.73 8.89
N LEU A 347 -2.61 10.08 9.88
CA LEU A 347 -2.96 8.72 10.29
C LEU A 347 -4.35 8.68 10.93
N CYS A 348 -4.67 9.66 11.79
CA CYS A 348 -6.01 9.82 12.37
C CYS A 348 -7.08 9.98 11.28
N ARG A 349 -6.81 10.79 10.24
CA ARG A 349 -7.73 10.98 9.09
C ARG A 349 -7.93 9.70 8.28
N LYS A 350 -6.84 8.94 8.04
CA LYS A 350 -6.90 7.66 7.32
C LYS A 350 -7.75 6.63 8.07
N GLN A 351 -7.56 6.52 9.38
CA GLN A 351 -8.25 5.53 10.22
C GLN A 351 -9.70 5.92 10.54
N GLN A 352 -10.02 7.22 10.57
CA GLN A 352 -11.37 7.70 10.85
C GLN A 352 -12.42 7.04 9.95
N GLY A 353 -12.18 6.94 8.64
CA GLY A 353 -13.12 6.29 7.72
C GLY A 353 -13.33 4.80 8.00
N GLN A 354 -12.33 4.12 8.56
CA GLN A 354 -12.44 2.71 8.95
C GLN A 354 -13.18 2.55 10.29
N ILE A 355 -12.98 3.45 11.24
CA ILE A 355 -13.70 3.47 12.51
C ILE A 355 -15.17 3.83 12.31
N GLU A 356 -15.49 4.76 11.40
CA GLU A 356 -16.88 5.09 11.00
C GLU A 356 -17.60 3.89 10.37
N GLU A 357 -16.87 3.04 9.64
CA GLU A 357 -17.41 1.79 9.11
C GLU A 357 -17.71 0.79 10.24
N VAL A 358 -16.78 0.61 11.18
CA VAL A 358 -16.99 -0.23 12.38
C VAL A 358 -18.18 0.27 13.20
N TRP A 359 -18.29 1.58 13.40
CA TRP A 359 -19.43 2.19 14.08
C TRP A 359 -20.75 1.92 13.36
N GLY A 360 -20.77 2.04 12.03
CA GLY A 360 -21.93 1.69 11.21
C GLY A 360 -22.35 0.23 11.38
N LEU A 361 -21.39 -0.70 11.45
CA LEU A 361 -21.66 -2.12 11.67
C LEU A 361 -22.27 -2.40 13.06
N LEU A 362 -21.70 -1.82 14.12
CA LEU A 362 -22.21 -1.96 15.49
C LEU A 362 -23.64 -1.42 15.61
N GLN A 363 -23.90 -0.24 15.01
CA GLN A 363 -25.23 0.37 15.00
C GLN A 363 -26.24 -0.44 14.19
N ALA A 364 -25.82 -1.04 13.07
CA ALA A 364 -26.68 -1.93 12.29
C ALA A 364 -27.00 -3.23 13.04
N ALA A 365 -26.06 -3.76 13.83
CA ALA A 365 -26.31 -4.91 14.71
C ALA A 365 -27.30 -4.55 15.83
N ALA A 366 -27.09 -3.40 16.49
CA ALA A 366 -27.96 -2.86 17.53
C ALA A 366 -29.41 -2.67 17.04
N ALA A 367 -29.58 -2.18 15.81
CA ALA A 367 -30.90 -1.98 15.21
C ALA A 367 -31.62 -3.30 14.87
N LYS A 368 -30.88 -4.39 14.63
CA LYS A 368 -31.45 -5.71 14.36
C LYS A 368 -31.88 -6.41 15.64
N GLU A 369 -31.08 -6.30 16.69
CA GLU A 369 -31.31 -6.97 17.96
C GLU A 369 -30.81 -6.09 19.12
N ALA A 370 -31.75 -5.50 19.85
CA ALA A 370 -31.43 -4.57 20.95
C ALA A 370 -30.65 -5.23 22.11
N MET A 371 -30.72 -6.56 22.23
CA MET A 371 -30.04 -7.34 23.27
C MET A 371 -28.71 -7.95 22.80
N CYS A 372 -28.25 -7.66 21.56
CA CYS A 372 -26.97 -8.17 21.10
C CYS A 372 -25.82 -7.43 21.80
N ARG A 373 -24.70 -8.12 22.03
CA ARG A 373 -23.50 -7.52 22.67
C ARG A 373 -23.03 -6.25 21.96
N ASP A 374 -23.07 -6.26 20.63
CA ASP A 374 -22.66 -5.13 19.79
C ASP A 374 -23.57 -3.88 20.01
N ALA A 375 -24.79 -4.04 20.55
CA ALA A 375 -25.67 -2.93 20.93
C ALA A 375 -25.21 -2.17 22.18
N HIS A 376 -24.37 -2.78 23.01
CA HIS A 376 -23.84 -2.19 24.24
C HIS A 376 -22.44 -1.59 24.05
N VAL A 377 -22.10 -1.18 22.82
CA VAL A 377 -20.84 -0.51 22.50
C VAL A 377 -21.13 0.90 21.99
N HIS A 378 -20.45 1.88 22.56
CA HIS A 378 -20.48 3.27 22.11
C HIS A 378 -19.07 3.73 21.71
N ILE A 379 -18.92 4.27 20.50
CA ILE A 379 -17.64 4.82 20.03
C ILE A 379 -17.75 6.34 19.94
N TYR A 380 -16.77 7.03 20.54
CA TYR A 380 -16.67 8.47 20.56
C TYR A 380 -15.34 8.96 20.00
N ARG A 381 -15.38 10.11 19.32
CA ARG A 381 -14.18 10.89 18.96
C ARG A 381 -13.94 11.94 20.04
N LEU A 382 -12.73 11.99 20.59
CA LEU A 382 -12.29 13.13 21.41
C LEU A 382 -11.11 13.79 20.71
N ASP A 383 -11.14 15.11 20.59
CA ASP A 383 -9.99 15.85 20.05
C ASP A 383 -8.85 15.78 21.07
N ALA A 384 -7.73 15.20 20.65
CA ALA A 384 -6.57 15.05 21.50
C ALA A 384 -6.01 16.41 21.95
N SER A 385 -6.12 17.46 21.12
CA SER A 385 -5.65 18.81 21.47
C SER A 385 -6.44 19.45 22.62
N GLU A 386 -7.70 19.06 22.80
CA GLU A 386 -8.54 19.51 23.92
C GLU A 386 -8.35 18.65 25.18
N ALA A 387 -7.74 17.47 25.03
CA ALA A 387 -7.66 16.44 26.08
C ALA A 387 -6.36 16.47 26.89
N VAL A 388 -5.71 17.64 27.05
CA VAL A 388 -4.42 17.79 27.76
C VAL A 388 -4.47 17.22 29.19
N ALA A 389 -5.57 17.44 29.91
CA ALA A 389 -5.75 16.89 31.25
C ALA A 389 -5.79 15.35 31.26
N VAL A 390 -6.40 14.76 30.23
CA VAL A 390 -6.49 13.29 30.07
C VAL A 390 -5.14 12.71 29.64
N GLN A 391 -4.43 13.39 28.73
CA GLN A 391 -3.05 13.06 28.38
C GLN A 391 -2.15 13.02 29.61
N LYS A 392 -2.26 14.02 30.49
CA LYS A 392 -1.51 14.06 31.75
C LYS A 392 -1.94 12.97 32.74
N LYS A 393 -3.24 12.66 32.83
CA LYS A 393 -3.77 11.61 33.73
C LYS A 393 -3.21 10.22 33.39
N TYR A 394 -3.09 9.91 32.10
CA TYR A 394 -2.67 8.59 31.62
C TYR A 394 -1.24 8.56 31.04
N ASP A 395 -0.54 9.69 31.04
CA ASP A 395 0.79 9.92 30.45
C ASP A 395 0.97 9.39 29.02
N PHE A 396 -0.03 9.59 28.15
CA PHE A 396 0.12 9.31 26.71
C PHE A 396 0.44 10.58 25.95
N ARG A 397 1.35 10.46 24.98
CA ARG A 397 1.78 11.56 24.10
C ARG A 397 1.46 11.30 22.64
N THR A 398 1.22 10.04 22.29
CA THR A 398 0.99 9.60 20.92
C THR A 398 -0.47 9.79 20.51
N VAL A 399 -0.71 10.09 19.24
CA VAL A 399 -2.04 10.06 18.62
C VAL A 399 -1.96 9.33 17.27
N PRO A 400 -2.92 8.45 16.95
CA PRO A 400 -4.17 8.19 17.66
C PRO A 400 -4.03 7.28 18.89
N MET A 401 -4.96 7.40 19.83
CA MET A 401 -5.12 6.47 20.97
C MET A 401 -6.56 5.97 21.09
N TYR A 402 -6.72 4.74 21.54
CA TYR A 402 -8.01 4.08 21.72
C TYR A 402 -8.12 3.58 23.15
N PHE A 403 -9.02 4.18 23.90
CA PHE A 403 -9.31 3.76 25.27
C PHE A 403 -10.67 3.08 25.30
N GLN A 404 -10.79 2.04 26.12
CA GLN A 404 -12.03 1.29 26.29
C GLN A 404 -12.37 1.27 27.78
N PHE A 405 -13.53 1.83 28.12
CA PHE A 405 -14.06 1.90 29.47
C PHE A 405 -15.29 1.01 29.60
N TYR A 406 -15.43 0.32 30.72
CA TYR A 406 -16.62 -0.46 31.05
C TYR A 406 -17.01 -0.17 32.50
N ASN A 407 -18.24 0.27 32.73
CA ASN A 407 -18.70 0.77 34.03
C ASN A 407 -17.76 1.84 34.63
N GLY A 408 -17.20 2.71 33.79
CA GLY A 408 -16.29 3.79 34.18
C GLY A 408 -14.86 3.37 34.46
N LYS A 409 -14.55 2.07 34.44
CA LYS A 409 -13.20 1.56 34.65
C LYS A 409 -12.50 1.30 33.33
N LEU A 410 -11.22 1.64 33.25
CA LEU A 410 -10.41 1.42 32.05
C LEU A 410 -10.12 -0.08 31.88
N VAL A 411 -10.56 -0.66 30.77
CA VAL A 411 -10.36 -2.08 30.45
C VAL A 411 -9.16 -2.28 29.52
N SER A 412 -8.99 -1.39 28.55
CA SER A 412 -7.92 -1.48 27.56
C SER A 412 -7.53 -0.08 27.09
N ALA A 413 -6.24 0.11 26.79
CA ALA A 413 -5.72 1.32 26.20
C ALA A 413 -4.62 0.95 25.20
N SER A 414 -4.68 1.47 23.97
CA SER A 414 -3.74 1.11 22.91
C SER A 414 -3.55 2.22 21.87
N SER A 415 -2.36 2.29 21.28
CA SER A 415 -2.04 3.12 20.10
C SER A 415 -2.14 2.36 18.77
N SER A 416 -2.28 1.03 18.81
CA SER A 416 -2.24 0.19 17.62
C SER A 416 -3.58 0.13 16.89
N PHE A 417 -3.56 0.43 15.59
CA PHE A 417 -4.70 0.20 14.71
C PHE A 417 -4.25 -0.59 13.49
N SER A 418 -4.78 -1.81 13.32
CA SER A 418 -4.34 -2.76 12.28
C SER A 418 -5.44 -3.09 11.26
N GLY A 419 -6.40 -2.18 11.08
CA GLY A 419 -7.57 -2.38 10.21
C GLY A 419 -8.87 -2.59 10.99
N LYS A 420 -10.00 -2.53 10.27
CA LYS A 420 -11.35 -2.53 10.85
C LYS A 420 -11.71 -3.85 11.54
N GLU A 421 -11.28 -4.98 10.97
CA GLU A 421 -11.58 -6.32 11.50
C GLU A 421 -10.90 -6.54 12.86
N LYS A 422 -9.60 -6.20 12.94
CA LYS A 422 -8.83 -6.29 14.19
C LYS A 422 -9.31 -5.27 15.22
N PHE A 423 -9.73 -4.08 14.80
CA PHE A 423 -10.30 -3.10 15.72
C PHE A 423 -11.63 -3.58 16.30
N LEU A 424 -12.51 -4.18 15.49
CA LEU A 424 -13.75 -4.80 15.97
C LEU A 424 -13.48 -5.97 16.92
N GLU A 425 -12.48 -6.81 16.62
CA GLU A 425 -12.04 -7.88 17.53
C GLU A 425 -11.54 -7.31 18.87
N GLN A 426 -10.78 -6.21 18.83
CA GLN A 426 -10.29 -5.54 20.03
C GLN A 426 -11.41 -4.96 20.89
N ILE A 427 -12.45 -4.39 20.28
CA ILE A 427 -13.66 -3.92 20.97
C ILE A 427 -14.35 -5.09 21.69
N ARG A 428 -14.55 -6.22 21.00
CA ARG A 428 -15.20 -7.40 21.58
C ARG A 428 -14.39 -7.98 22.74
N LYS A 429 -13.06 -8.06 22.61
CA LYS A 429 -12.18 -8.48 23.70
C LYS A 429 -12.28 -7.55 24.92
N GLY A 430 -12.39 -6.23 24.70
CA GLY A 430 -12.59 -5.29 25.79
C GLY A 430 -13.97 -5.42 26.45
N GLN A 431 -15.01 -5.69 25.68
CA GLN A 431 -16.33 -5.98 26.26
C GLN A 431 -16.28 -7.24 27.14
N GLU A 432 -15.69 -8.33 26.66
CA GLU A 432 -15.53 -9.57 27.43
C GLU A 432 -14.64 -9.40 28.67
N ALA A 433 -13.61 -8.56 28.61
CA ALA A 433 -12.79 -8.23 29.76
C ALA A 433 -13.57 -7.39 30.79
N GLY A 434 -14.36 -6.42 30.34
CA GLY A 434 -15.25 -5.64 31.18
C GLY A 434 -16.32 -6.48 31.88
N GLU A 435 -16.97 -7.39 31.15
CA GLU A 435 -17.95 -8.35 31.70
C GLU A 435 -17.33 -9.27 32.76
N ARG A 436 -16.06 -9.65 32.60
CA ARG A 436 -15.31 -10.48 33.57
C ARG A 436 -14.75 -9.69 34.75
N GLY A 437 -14.85 -8.36 34.73
CA GLY A 437 -14.25 -7.51 35.76
C GLY A 437 -12.72 -7.40 35.67
N THR A 438 -12.14 -7.69 34.50
CA THR A 438 -10.70 -7.53 34.25
C THR A 438 -10.43 -6.10 33.81
N PHE A 439 -9.95 -5.27 34.73
CA PHE A 439 -9.64 -3.85 34.49
C PHE A 439 -8.13 -3.59 34.57
N LEU A 440 -7.69 -2.52 33.89
CA LEU A 440 -6.37 -1.94 34.15
C LEU A 440 -6.37 -1.26 35.53
N PRO A 441 -5.21 -1.11 36.19
CA PRO A 441 -5.11 -0.43 37.47
C PRO A 441 -5.66 1.01 37.43
N ASP A 442 -6.24 1.49 38.54
CA ASP A 442 -6.81 2.85 38.61
C ASP A 442 -5.75 3.95 38.38
N ASN A 443 -4.47 3.63 38.63
CA ASN A 443 -3.31 4.48 38.39
C ASN A 443 -2.54 4.10 37.11
N PHE A 444 -3.20 3.42 36.16
CA PHE A 444 -2.58 3.05 34.89
C PHE A 444 -2.05 4.29 34.16
N THR A 445 -0.79 4.19 33.74
CA THR A 445 -0.09 5.20 32.93
C THR A 445 0.68 4.49 31.83
N PHE A 446 0.81 5.13 30.67
CA PHE A 446 1.62 4.61 29.58
C PHE A 446 3.11 4.72 29.93
N GLY A 447 3.87 3.67 29.64
CA GLY A 447 5.31 3.70 29.85
C GLY A 447 6.02 4.55 28.79
N VAL A 448 7.27 4.93 29.07
CA VAL A 448 8.14 5.65 28.11
C VAL A 448 8.20 4.90 26.77
N ARG A 449 8.28 3.56 26.80
CA ARG A 449 8.35 2.73 25.59
C ARG A 449 7.09 2.79 24.73
N ASP A 450 5.93 2.99 25.34
CA ASP A 450 4.64 3.01 24.64
C ASP A 450 4.44 4.33 23.88
N ASN A 451 5.14 5.38 24.31
CA ASN A 451 5.12 6.71 23.71
C ASN A 451 6.15 6.90 22.58
N ASN A 452 7.07 5.95 22.37
CA ASN A 452 8.20 6.11 21.45
C ASN A 452 7.83 6.28 19.97
N SER A 453 6.59 6.01 19.56
CA SER A 453 6.20 6.13 18.13
C SER A 453 6.16 7.57 17.62
N LEU A 454 6.07 8.58 18.50
CA LEU A 454 6.12 10.00 18.12
C LEU A 454 7.49 10.67 18.33
N ASP A 455 8.36 10.14 19.20
CA ASP A 455 9.69 10.74 19.39
C ASP A 455 10.54 10.66 18.10
N PHE A 456 10.29 9.68 17.24
CA PHE A 456 10.88 9.61 15.90
C PHE A 456 10.39 10.71 14.93
N ILE A 457 9.23 11.32 15.17
CA ILE A 457 8.67 12.38 14.31
C ILE A 457 9.11 13.77 14.80
N ASN A 458 9.21 13.98 16.11
CA ASN A 458 9.62 15.28 16.66
C ASN A 458 11.12 15.53 16.58
N ALA A 459 11.96 14.49 16.61
CA ALA A 459 13.41 14.64 16.42
C ALA A 459 13.79 15.20 15.03
N ASP A 460 12.89 15.10 14.04
CA ASP A 460 13.09 15.60 12.67
C ASP A 460 12.50 17.01 12.46
N MET A 461 11.77 17.55 13.44
CA MET A 461 11.11 18.88 13.34
C MET A 461 11.56 19.90 14.39
N THR A 462 12.47 19.53 15.31
CA THR A 462 13.17 20.53 16.12
C THR A 462 14.18 21.27 15.24
N LEU A 463 13.75 22.40 14.67
CA LEU A 463 14.66 23.51 14.41
C LEU A 463 15.47 23.73 15.69
N SER A 464 16.77 23.49 15.62
CA SER A 464 17.67 23.80 16.73
C SER A 464 17.44 25.26 17.13
N PRO A 465 17.26 25.57 18.44
CA PRO A 465 17.28 26.95 18.86
C PRO A 465 18.65 27.52 18.51
N MET A 466 18.66 28.64 17.77
CA MET A 466 19.86 29.48 17.64
C MET A 466 20.26 30.04 18.99
#